data_AF-A0A7J2SX00-F1
#
_entry.id   AF-A0A7J2SX00-F1
#
_cell.length_a   1.000
_cell.length_b   1.000
_cell.length_c   1.000
_cell.angle_alpha   90.00
_cell.angle_beta   90.00
_cell.angle_gamma   90.00
#
_symmetry.space_group_name_H-M   'P 1'
#
loop_
_entity.id
_entity.type
_entity.pdbx_description
1 polymer ?
#
loop_
_entity_poly.entity_id
_entity_poly.type
_entity_poly.pdbx_seq_one_letter_code
_entity_poly.pdbx_strand_id
1 'polypeptide(L)'
;MRPRDRVAIAQGAAVGALASALGMVQIPFPLVPYLIFDLGEIPVAALMLAGSPLPSLVASLVYFGVLNAMGQFVPVGPALRLAALLSMLAGLYPFSRRGPPSGAALAGAFALSTLIRVAAMTALNYWVLSALFPGLLGAAADVIRRHLGLGLSPLGLVLLMTAAFNVAQSALSVLPAAAVARALRAAGLP
;
A
#
# COMPACT_ATOMS: atom_id res chain seq x y z
N MET A 1 -2.90 -30.38 -0.61
CA MET A 1 -1.96 -29.26 -0.76
C MET A 1 -0.57 -29.80 -1.02
N ARG A 2 0.16 -29.21 -1.97
CA ARG A 2 1.55 -29.60 -2.27
C ARG A 2 2.47 -29.04 -1.19
N PRO A 3 3.64 -29.65 -0.91
CA PRO A 3 4.59 -29.15 0.09
C PRO A 3 5.00 -27.68 -0.15
N ARG A 4 5.13 -27.29 -1.42
CA ARG A 4 5.45 -25.92 -1.84
C ARG A 4 4.39 -24.90 -1.41
N ASP A 5 3.11 -25.26 -1.46
CA ASP A 5 2.01 -24.37 -1.08
C ASP A 5 2.01 -24.13 0.44
N ARG A 6 2.34 -25.15 1.24
CA ARG A 6 2.43 -25.04 2.70
C ARG A 6 3.54 -24.09 3.12
N VAL A 7 4.72 -24.21 2.50
CA VAL A 7 5.85 -23.31 2.75
C VAL A 7 5.49 -21.87 2.35
N ALA A 8 4.86 -21.68 1.19
CA ALA A 8 4.44 -20.37 0.73
C ALA A 8 3.44 -19.70 1.68
N ILE A 9 2.48 -20.46 2.20
CA ILE A 9 1.51 -19.96 3.19
C ILE A 9 2.20 -19.63 4.52
N ALA A 10 3.11 -20.48 5.00
CA ALA A 10 3.85 -20.21 6.23
C ALA A 10 4.71 -18.94 6.12
N GLN A 11 5.40 -18.77 4.99
CA GLN A 11 6.17 -17.56 4.68
C GLN A 11 5.28 -16.33 4.61
N GLY A 12 4.15 -16.42 3.89
CA GLY A 12 3.19 -15.34 3.81
C GLY A 12 2.59 -14.96 5.17
N ALA A 13 2.28 -15.94 6.02
CA ALA A 13 1.78 -15.69 7.37
C ALA A 13 2.82 -15.01 8.26
N ALA A 14 4.08 -15.47 8.25
CA ALA A 14 5.16 -14.87 9.00
C ALA A 14 5.42 -13.41 8.56
N VAL A 15 5.44 -13.16 7.26
CA VAL A 15 5.60 -11.81 6.71
C VAL A 15 4.37 -10.95 6.96
N GLY A 16 3.16 -11.51 6.93
CA GLY A 16 1.93 -10.83 7.30
C GLY A 16 1.95 -10.37 8.76
N ALA A 17 2.45 -11.20 9.67
CA ALA A 17 2.64 -10.82 11.07
C ALA A 17 3.69 -9.71 11.24
N LEU A 18 4.81 -9.77 10.50
CA LEU A 18 5.79 -8.68 10.47
C LEU A 18 5.19 -7.38 9.91
N ALA A 19 4.41 -7.47 8.84
CA ALA A 19 3.69 -6.35 8.26
C ALA A 19 2.73 -5.71 9.27
N SER A 20 2.00 -6.53 10.03
CA SER A 20 1.15 -6.07 11.13
C SER A 20 1.94 -5.31 12.20
N ALA A 21 3.10 -5.83 12.63
CA ALA A 21 3.92 -5.18 13.64
C ALA A 21 4.45 -3.81 13.16
N LEU A 22 4.95 -3.75 11.92
CA LEU A 22 5.42 -2.49 11.32
C LEU A 22 4.27 -1.50 11.08
N GLY A 23 3.08 -2.00 10.72
CA GLY A 23 1.86 -1.22 10.52
C GLY A 23 1.33 -0.52 11.77
N MET A 24 1.82 -0.89 12.96
CA MET A 24 1.50 -0.18 14.21
C MET A 24 2.19 1.19 14.28
N VAL A 25 3.25 1.42 13.49
CA VAL A 25 3.90 2.73 13.40
C VAL A 25 3.05 3.63 12.51
N GLN A 26 2.31 4.55 13.13
CA GLN A 26 1.42 5.47 12.43
C GLN A 26 2.11 6.80 12.18
N ILE A 27 2.34 7.12 10.90
CA ILE A 27 2.85 8.42 10.48
C ILE A 27 1.76 9.11 9.66
N PRO A 28 1.05 10.11 10.19
CA PRO A 28 -0.03 10.78 9.47
C PRO A 28 0.53 11.65 8.32
N PHE A 29 -0.18 11.69 7.21
CA PHE A 29 0.14 12.56 6.09
C PHE A 29 -0.15 14.02 6.46
N PRO A 30 0.76 14.97 6.13
CA PRO A 30 0.50 16.38 6.34
C PRO A 30 -0.79 16.84 5.67
N LEU A 31 -1.51 17.77 6.30
CA LEU A 31 -2.77 18.37 5.83
C LEU A 31 -3.99 17.42 5.77
N VAL A 32 -3.79 16.11 5.66
CA VAL A 32 -4.86 15.10 5.59
C VAL A 32 -4.57 13.94 6.56
N PRO A 33 -4.69 14.14 7.89
CA PRO A 33 -4.15 13.21 8.89
C PRO A 33 -4.80 11.82 8.94
N TYR A 34 -5.99 11.65 8.33
CA TYR A 34 -6.62 10.34 8.22
C TYR A 34 -5.93 9.43 7.18
N LEU A 35 -5.12 10.01 6.29
CA LEU A 35 -4.20 9.25 5.43
C LEU A 35 -2.94 8.96 6.24
N ILE A 36 -2.68 7.68 6.50
CA ILE A 36 -1.59 7.24 7.37
C ILE A 36 -0.63 6.41 6.53
N PHE A 37 0.66 6.79 6.55
CA PHE A 37 1.70 5.99 5.90
C PHE A 37 1.83 4.62 6.58
N ASP A 38 2.06 3.59 5.78
CA ASP A 38 2.03 2.20 6.23
C ASP A 38 3.36 1.49 5.94
N LEU A 39 4.16 1.27 6.99
CA LEU A 39 5.43 0.56 6.87
C LEU A 39 5.24 -0.96 6.68
N GLY A 40 4.05 -1.49 7.00
CA GLY A 40 3.71 -2.90 6.81
C GLY A 40 3.69 -3.32 5.34
N GLU A 41 3.53 -2.37 4.42
CA GLU A 41 3.58 -2.63 2.98
C GLU A 41 4.98 -3.04 2.49
N ILE A 42 6.05 -2.58 3.15
CA ILE A 42 7.45 -2.83 2.75
C ILE A 42 7.75 -4.34 2.68
N PRO A 43 7.57 -5.14 3.74
CA PRO A 43 7.90 -6.57 3.69
C PRO A 43 6.98 -7.35 2.74
N VAL A 44 5.72 -6.93 2.55
CA VAL A 44 4.79 -7.55 1.59
C VAL A 44 5.20 -7.28 0.14
N ALA A 45 5.57 -6.04 -0.17
CA ALA A 45 6.08 -5.65 -1.48
C ALA A 45 7.45 -6.31 -1.75
N ALA A 46 8.29 -6.49 -0.73
CA ALA A 46 9.56 -7.17 -0.85
C ALA A 46 9.38 -8.62 -1.32
N LEU A 47 8.44 -9.38 -0.73
CA LEU A 47 8.12 -10.72 -1.21
C LEU A 47 7.67 -10.74 -2.67
N MET A 48 6.85 -9.77 -3.08
CA MET A 48 6.42 -9.66 -4.47
C MET A 48 7.62 -9.42 -5.38
N LEU A 49 8.45 -8.42 -5.09
CA LEU A 49 9.63 -8.09 -5.90
C LEU A 49 10.68 -9.20 -5.90
N ALA A 50 10.77 -9.99 -4.84
CA ALA A 50 11.61 -11.16 -4.77
C ALA A 50 11.06 -12.31 -5.61
N GLY A 51 9.89 -12.20 -6.26
CA GLY A 51 9.36 -13.26 -7.13
C GLY A 51 8.49 -14.29 -6.38
N SER A 52 7.96 -13.91 -5.22
CA SER A 52 7.11 -14.75 -4.38
C SER A 52 5.68 -14.18 -4.30
N PRO A 53 4.90 -14.23 -5.40
CA PRO A 53 3.57 -13.63 -5.45
C PRO A 53 2.57 -14.29 -4.50
N LEU A 54 2.57 -15.62 -4.39
CA LEU A 54 1.65 -16.32 -3.48
C LEU A 54 1.92 -15.95 -2.01
N PRO A 55 3.17 -16.03 -1.49
CA PRO A 55 3.48 -15.53 -0.16
C PRO A 55 3.08 -14.07 0.07
N SER A 56 3.30 -13.18 -0.91
CA SER A 56 2.92 -11.76 -0.82
C SER A 56 1.40 -11.58 -0.68
N LEU A 57 0.60 -12.33 -1.44
CA LEU A 57 -0.87 -12.30 -1.33
C LEU A 57 -1.37 -12.89 0.00
N VAL A 58 -0.74 -13.95 0.50
CA VAL A 58 -1.08 -14.49 1.82
C VAL A 58 -0.76 -13.46 2.91
N ALA A 59 0.40 -12.79 2.81
CA ALA A 59 0.80 -11.76 3.76
C ALA A 59 -0.16 -10.57 3.79
N SER A 60 -0.66 -10.12 2.63
CA SER A 60 -1.64 -9.03 2.56
C SER A 60 -2.98 -9.40 3.21
N LEU A 61 -3.44 -10.65 3.05
CA LEU A 61 -4.66 -11.14 3.69
C LEU A 61 -4.52 -11.31 5.20
N VAL A 62 -3.37 -11.81 5.66
CA VAL A 62 -3.06 -11.91 7.09
C VAL A 62 -3.00 -10.52 7.71
N TYR A 63 -2.31 -9.59 7.07
CA TYR A 63 -2.21 -8.21 7.53
C TYR A 63 -3.60 -7.55 7.62
N PHE A 64 -4.42 -7.71 6.58
CA PHE A 64 -5.82 -7.27 6.58
C PHE A 64 -6.63 -7.88 7.73
N GLY A 65 -6.50 -9.19 7.97
CA GLY A 65 -7.19 -9.87 9.07
C GLY A 65 -6.82 -9.29 10.43
N VAL A 66 -5.53 -9.07 10.67
CA VAL A 66 -5.05 -8.45 11.93
C VAL A 66 -5.57 -7.03 12.09
N LEU A 67 -5.55 -6.22 11.02
CA LEU A 67 -6.09 -4.85 11.08
C LEU A 67 -7.59 -4.83 11.40
N ASN A 68 -8.37 -5.77 10.89
CA ASN A 68 -9.78 -5.91 11.27
C ASN A 68 -9.93 -6.30 12.75
N ALA A 69 -9.07 -7.19 13.26
CA ALA A 69 -9.11 -7.59 14.67
C ALA A 69 -8.72 -6.45 15.62
N MET A 70 -7.91 -5.48 15.17
CA MET A 70 -7.51 -4.31 15.97
C MET A 70 -8.59 -3.22 16.09
N GLY A 71 -9.65 -3.26 15.27
CA GLY A 71 -10.85 -2.44 15.48
C GLY A 71 -10.80 -0.98 15.00
N GLN A 72 -9.68 -0.46 14.47
CA GLN A 72 -9.62 0.94 14.00
C GLN A 72 -10.33 1.12 12.65
N PHE A 73 -11.44 1.88 12.64
CA PHE A 73 -12.22 2.24 11.45
C PHE A 73 -12.66 1.02 10.61
N VAL A 74 -12.96 -0.09 11.30
CA VAL A 74 -13.37 -1.35 10.69
C VAL A 74 -14.78 -1.27 10.12
N PRO A 75 -15.06 -1.86 8.95
CA PRO A 75 -14.13 -2.57 8.04
C PRO A 75 -13.52 -1.67 6.96
N VAL A 76 -13.93 -0.40 6.87
CA VAL A 76 -13.59 0.49 5.76
C VAL A 76 -12.08 0.78 5.70
N GLY A 77 -11.46 1.09 6.83
CA GLY A 77 -10.03 1.39 6.92
C GLY A 77 -9.15 0.22 6.46
N PRO A 78 -9.29 -0.98 7.08
CA PRO A 78 -8.58 -2.17 6.61
C PRO A 78 -8.87 -2.52 5.15
N ALA A 79 -10.11 -2.37 4.67
CA ALA A 79 -10.45 -2.67 3.27
C ALA A 79 -9.76 -1.72 2.28
N LEU A 80 -9.71 -0.42 2.58
CA LEU A 80 -8.97 0.56 1.78
C LEU A 80 -7.47 0.28 1.78
N ARG A 81 -6.89 -0.10 2.93
CA ARG A 81 -5.47 -0.51 3.02
C ARG A 81 -5.19 -1.75 2.18
N LEU A 82 -6.04 -2.78 2.27
CA LEU A 82 -5.92 -3.97 1.44
C LEU A 82 -6.03 -3.62 -0.05
N ALA A 83 -7.00 -2.79 -0.44
CA ALA A 83 -7.13 -2.36 -1.84
C ALA A 83 -5.91 -1.58 -2.34
N ALA A 84 -5.34 -0.71 -1.51
CA ALA A 84 -4.12 0.03 -1.83
C ALA A 84 -2.92 -0.90 -2.02
N LEU A 85 -2.77 -1.87 -1.12
CA LEU A 85 -1.72 -2.87 -1.18
C LEU A 85 -1.88 -3.79 -2.40
N LEU A 86 -3.07 -4.34 -2.65
CA LEU A 86 -3.32 -5.23 -3.79
C LEU A 86 -3.15 -4.51 -5.14
N SER A 87 -3.58 -3.26 -5.26
CA SER A 87 -3.38 -2.46 -6.48
C SER A 87 -1.91 -2.16 -6.73
N MET A 88 -1.12 -1.88 -5.68
CA MET A 88 0.34 -1.77 -5.78
C MET A 88 0.96 -3.11 -6.22
N LEU A 89 0.61 -4.22 -5.57
CA LEU A 89 1.11 -5.55 -5.89
C LEU A 89 0.80 -5.96 -7.34
N ALA A 90 -0.38 -5.59 -7.86
CA ALA A 90 -0.76 -5.83 -9.24
C ALA A 90 0.21 -5.15 -10.24
N GLY A 91 0.66 -3.92 -9.95
CA GLY A 91 1.65 -3.25 -10.79
C GLY A 91 3.09 -3.73 -10.61
N LEU A 92 3.43 -4.32 -9.46
CA LEU A 92 4.73 -4.95 -9.23
C LEU A 92 4.84 -6.34 -9.87
N TYR A 93 3.71 -7.06 -10.00
CA TYR A 93 3.68 -8.45 -10.45
C TYR A 93 4.34 -8.72 -11.82
N PRO A 94 4.23 -7.87 -12.86
CA PRO A 94 4.94 -8.10 -14.12
C PRO A 94 6.47 -8.12 -13.97
N PHE A 95 7.00 -7.45 -12.94
CA PHE A 95 8.44 -7.31 -12.69
C PHE A 95 8.98 -8.38 -11.74
N SER A 96 8.12 -9.07 -10.99
CA SER A 96 8.54 -10.10 -10.03
C SER A 96 9.08 -11.38 -10.67
N ARG A 97 8.70 -11.66 -11.91
CA ARG A 97 8.99 -12.95 -12.59
C ARG A 97 10.46 -13.15 -12.94
N ARG A 98 11.25 -12.09 -12.98
CA ARG A 98 12.66 -12.12 -13.42
C ARG A 98 13.66 -11.92 -12.27
N GLY A 99 13.16 -11.96 -11.02
CA GLY A 99 13.92 -11.57 -9.84
C GLY A 99 13.84 -10.06 -9.55
N PRO A 100 14.53 -9.58 -8.51
CA PRO A 100 14.41 -8.22 -8.02
C PRO A 100 14.82 -7.22 -9.12
N PRO A 101 13.94 -6.29 -9.52
CA PRO A 101 14.24 -5.37 -10.60
C PRO A 101 15.31 -4.35 -10.18
N SER A 102 16.12 -3.92 -11.15
CA SER A 102 17.11 -2.86 -11.00
C SER A 102 17.04 -1.85 -12.15
N GLY A 103 17.55 -0.64 -11.94
CA GLY A 103 17.60 0.41 -12.96
C GLY A 103 16.23 0.67 -13.60
N ALA A 104 16.17 0.60 -14.93
CA ALA A 104 14.93 0.85 -15.68
C ALA A 104 13.78 -0.09 -15.32
N ALA A 105 14.06 -1.35 -14.96
CA ALA A 105 13.01 -2.28 -14.55
C ALA A 105 12.39 -1.87 -13.20
N LEU A 106 13.20 -1.34 -12.27
CA LEU A 106 12.70 -0.83 -10.98
C LEU A 106 11.89 0.44 -11.17
N ALA A 107 12.35 1.34 -12.05
CA ALA A 107 11.60 2.53 -12.43
C ALA A 107 10.24 2.16 -13.05
N GLY A 108 10.20 1.16 -13.93
CA GLY A 108 8.96 0.63 -14.50
C GLY A 108 8.03 0.00 -13.45
N ALA A 109 8.58 -0.79 -12.52
CA ALA A 109 7.82 -1.38 -11.42
C ALA A 109 7.21 -0.30 -10.51
N PHE A 110 7.99 0.72 -10.15
CA PHE A 110 7.54 1.86 -9.37
C PHE A 110 6.45 2.65 -10.10
N ALA A 111 6.67 2.98 -11.38
CA ALA A 111 5.71 3.75 -12.17
C ALA A 111 4.38 3.01 -12.32
N LEU A 112 4.40 1.73 -12.71
CA LEU A 112 3.18 0.96 -12.93
C LEU A 112 2.41 0.70 -11.63
N SER A 113 3.11 0.30 -10.55
CA SER A 113 2.48 0.10 -9.24
C SER A 113 1.88 1.39 -8.68
N THR A 114 2.58 2.52 -8.82
CA THR A 114 2.09 3.83 -8.40
C THR A 114 0.89 4.27 -9.21
N LEU A 115 0.92 4.11 -10.54
CA LEU A 115 -0.20 4.48 -11.42
C LEU A 115 -1.47 3.71 -11.06
N ILE A 116 -1.38 2.38 -10.95
CA ILE A 116 -2.53 1.52 -10.63
C ILE A 116 -3.05 1.86 -9.22
N ARG A 117 -2.16 2.05 -8.24
CA ARG A 117 -2.53 2.43 -6.88
C ARG A 117 -3.24 3.78 -6.85
N VAL A 118 -2.68 4.80 -7.48
CA VAL A 118 -3.27 6.15 -7.52
C VAL A 118 -4.65 6.10 -8.17
N ALA A 119 -4.81 5.38 -9.29
CA ALA A 119 -6.11 5.24 -9.96
C ALA A 119 -7.14 4.55 -9.04
N ALA A 120 -6.79 3.39 -8.47
CA ALA A 120 -7.68 2.62 -7.60
C ALA A 120 -8.05 3.42 -6.34
N MET A 121 -7.06 4.03 -5.67
CA MET A 121 -7.29 4.75 -4.43
C MET A 121 -7.99 6.09 -4.63
N THR A 122 -7.82 6.75 -5.77
CA THR A 122 -8.61 7.93 -6.11
C THR A 122 -10.09 7.55 -6.30
N ALA A 123 -10.37 6.48 -7.05
CA ALA A 123 -11.74 6.01 -7.27
C ALA A 123 -12.42 5.55 -5.97
N LEU A 124 -11.72 4.78 -5.13
CA LEU A 124 -12.26 4.32 -3.85
C LEU A 124 -12.46 5.47 -2.86
N ASN A 125 -11.50 6.41 -2.74
CA ASN A 125 -11.67 7.56 -1.86
C ASN A 125 -12.79 8.49 -2.35
N TYR A 126 -12.97 8.66 -3.66
CA TYR A 126 -14.14 9.37 -4.21
C TYR A 126 -15.44 8.75 -3.68
N TRP A 127 -15.58 7.42 -3.79
CA TRP A 127 -16.78 6.72 -3.33
C TRP A 127 -16.96 6.84 -1.81
N VAL A 128 -15.90 6.62 -1.03
CA VAL A 128 -15.95 6.70 0.44
C VAL A 128 -16.31 8.11 0.92
N LEU A 129 -15.69 9.15 0.36
CA LEU A 129 -15.92 10.53 0.80
C LEU A 129 -17.27 11.07 0.34
N SER A 130 -17.77 10.66 -0.82
CA SER A 130 -19.06 11.11 -1.33
C SER A 130 -20.24 10.36 -0.73
N ALA A 131 -20.12 9.05 -0.51
CA ALA A 131 -21.24 8.21 -0.10
C ALA A 131 -21.25 7.87 1.41
N LEU A 132 -20.09 7.69 2.03
CA LEU A 132 -19.99 7.19 3.41
C LEU A 132 -19.64 8.28 4.43
N PHE A 133 -18.75 9.22 4.07
CA PHE A 133 -18.23 10.24 5.01
C PHE A 133 -18.22 11.66 4.43
N PRO A 134 -19.37 12.20 3.99
CA PRO A 134 -19.44 13.54 3.38
C PRO A 134 -18.98 14.66 4.34
N GLY A 135 -19.15 14.50 5.66
CA GLY A 135 -18.69 15.47 6.65
C GLY A 135 -17.16 15.60 6.75
N LEU A 136 -16.42 14.51 6.47
CA LEU A 136 -14.95 14.52 6.49
C LEU A 136 -14.37 15.36 5.34
N LEU A 137 -15.08 15.39 4.20
CA LEU A 137 -14.65 16.08 2.99
C LEU A 137 -14.50 17.59 3.21
N GLY A 138 -15.49 18.22 3.86
CA GLY A 138 -15.47 19.66 4.14
C GLY A 138 -14.31 20.04 5.06
N ALA A 139 -14.17 19.33 6.19
CA ALA A 139 -13.11 19.58 7.16
C ALA A 139 -11.70 19.43 6.55
N ALA A 140 -11.47 18.38 5.77
CA ALA A 140 -10.19 18.16 5.10
C ALA A 140 -9.90 19.26 4.06
N ALA A 141 -10.89 19.62 3.24
CA ALA A 141 -10.74 20.67 2.24
C ALA A 141 -10.42 22.03 2.86
N ASP A 142 -11.04 22.40 3.98
CA ASP A 142 -10.80 23.68 4.66
C ASP A 142 -9.38 23.78 5.24
N VAL A 143 -8.83 22.67 5.75
CA VAL A 143 -7.42 22.61 6.16
C VAL A 143 -6.51 22.81 4.94
N ILE A 144 -6.75 22.08 3.85
CA ILE A 144 -5.93 22.16 2.63
C ILE A 144 -5.97 23.58 2.03
N ARG A 145 -7.16 24.20 1.93
CA ARG A 145 -7.34 25.55 1.37
C ARG A 145 -6.56 26.61 2.13
N ARG A 146 -6.57 26.54 3.46
CA ARG A 146 -5.85 27.48 4.32
C ARG A 146 -4.34 27.46 4.10
N HIS A 147 -3.78 26.32 3.68
CA HIS A 147 -2.33 26.17 3.50
C HIS A 147 -1.89 26.31 2.04
N LEU A 148 -2.71 25.88 1.07
CA LEU A 148 -2.31 25.84 -0.35
C LEU A 148 -2.97 26.90 -1.23
N GLY A 149 -4.08 27.52 -0.79
CA GLY A 149 -4.76 28.59 -1.55
C GLY A 149 -5.31 28.17 -2.92
N LEU A 150 -5.45 26.88 -3.20
CA LEU A 150 -5.88 26.38 -4.51
C LEU A 150 -7.39 26.52 -4.72
N GLY A 151 -7.80 27.05 -5.88
CA GLY A 151 -9.19 27.26 -6.29
C GLY A 151 -9.97 26.00 -6.72
N LEU A 152 -9.57 24.82 -6.24
CA LEU A 152 -10.23 23.54 -6.56
C LEU A 152 -11.48 23.32 -5.68
N SER A 153 -12.39 22.46 -6.15
CA SER A 153 -13.53 22.00 -5.34
C SER A 153 -13.03 21.23 -4.11
N PRO A 154 -13.81 21.15 -3.01
CA PRO A 154 -13.43 20.38 -1.82
C PRO A 154 -13.01 18.94 -2.16
N LEU A 155 -13.79 18.29 -3.02
CA LEU A 155 -13.49 16.98 -3.54
C LEU A 155 -12.19 16.95 -4.36
N GLY A 156 -11.99 17.90 -5.27
CA GLY A 156 -10.78 17.97 -6.09
C GLY A 156 -9.51 18.14 -5.25
N LEU A 157 -9.56 18.94 -4.18
CA LEU A 157 -8.46 19.12 -3.24
C LEU A 157 -8.10 17.83 -2.52
N VAL A 158 -9.12 17.17 -1.94
CA VAL A 158 -8.90 15.95 -1.17
C VAL A 158 -8.42 14.80 -2.06
N LEU A 159 -8.95 14.68 -3.29
CA LEU A 159 -8.47 13.68 -4.25
C LEU A 159 -7.04 13.97 -4.74
N LEU A 160 -6.68 15.24 -4.94
CA LEU A 160 -5.31 15.62 -5.27
C LEU A 160 -4.34 15.24 -4.15
N MET A 161 -4.69 15.52 -2.90
CA MET A 161 -3.89 15.12 -1.74
C MET A 161 -3.84 13.59 -1.57
N THR A 162 -4.95 12.90 -1.87
CA THR A 162 -5.00 11.43 -1.88
C THR A 162 -4.05 10.85 -2.93
N ALA A 163 -4.01 11.42 -4.14
CA ALA A 163 -3.09 11.00 -5.18
C ALA A 163 -1.62 11.25 -4.75
N ALA A 164 -1.33 12.44 -4.22
CA ALA A 164 0.00 12.78 -3.71
C ALA A 164 0.45 11.84 -2.59
N PHE A 165 -0.43 11.54 -1.64
CA PHE A 165 -0.20 10.56 -0.58
C PHE A 165 0.13 9.19 -1.16
N ASN A 166 -0.64 8.69 -2.14
CA ASN A 166 -0.40 7.37 -2.71
C ASN A 166 0.91 7.28 -3.50
N VAL A 167 1.35 8.38 -4.14
CA VAL A 167 2.68 8.46 -4.75
C VAL A 167 3.77 8.35 -3.68
N ALA A 168 3.66 9.13 -2.61
CA ALA A 168 4.62 9.13 -1.51
C ALA A 168 4.66 7.76 -0.79
N GLN A 169 3.50 7.17 -0.52
CA GLN A 169 3.37 5.84 0.07
C GLN A 169 3.97 4.76 -0.84
N SER A 170 3.72 4.81 -2.16
CA SER A 170 4.39 3.89 -3.09
C SER A 170 5.90 4.03 -3.06
N ALA A 171 6.45 5.25 -2.94
CA ALA A 171 7.89 5.44 -2.84
C ALA A 171 8.45 4.87 -1.53
N LEU A 172 7.77 5.13 -0.42
CA LEU A 172 8.08 4.59 0.90
C LEU A 172 8.02 3.05 0.93
N SER A 173 7.11 2.44 0.18
CA SER A 173 6.96 0.99 0.13
C SER A 173 7.95 0.32 -0.83
N VAL A 174 7.98 0.75 -2.10
CA VAL A 174 8.65 0.05 -3.20
C VAL A 174 10.18 0.19 -3.14
N LEU A 175 10.69 1.37 -2.80
CA LEU A 175 12.14 1.62 -2.79
C LEU A 175 12.89 0.77 -1.75
N PRO A 176 12.51 0.77 -0.46
CA PRO A 176 13.13 -0.14 0.51
C PRO A 176 12.78 -1.60 0.22
N ALA A 177 11.58 -1.92 -0.26
CA ALA A 177 11.22 -3.28 -0.65
C ALA A 177 12.15 -3.86 -1.72
N ALA A 178 12.61 -3.05 -2.69
CA ALA A 178 13.56 -3.48 -3.71
C ALA A 178 14.95 -3.77 -3.12
N ALA A 179 15.37 -3.05 -2.08
CA ALA A 179 16.60 -3.36 -1.35
C ALA A 179 16.47 -4.68 -0.57
N VAL A 180 15.36 -4.86 0.15
CA VAL A 180 15.06 -6.10 0.90
C VAL A 180 14.96 -7.30 -0.04
N ALA A 181 14.25 -7.19 -1.17
CA ALA A 181 14.11 -8.26 -2.15
C ALA A 181 15.46 -8.71 -2.73
N ARG A 182 16.38 -7.77 -2.97
CA ARG A 182 17.75 -8.10 -3.39
C ARG A 182 18.53 -8.83 -2.31
N ALA A 183 18.39 -8.41 -1.05
CA ALA A 183 19.05 -9.07 0.08
C ALA A 183 18.52 -10.49 0.30
N LEU A 184 17.21 -10.71 0.19
CA LEU A 184 16.60 -12.05 0.29
C LEU A 184 17.16 -12.98 -0.79
N ARG A 185 17.19 -12.51 -2.04
CA ARG A 185 17.75 -13.29 -3.15
C ARG A 185 19.23 -13.58 -3.02
N ALA A 186 20.02 -12.62 -2.53
CA ALA A 186 21.44 -12.82 -2.24
C ALA A 186 21.66 -13.89 -1.15
N ALA A 187 20.75 -14.01 -0.19
CA ALA A 187 20.77 -15.03 0.85
C ALA A 187 20.25 -16.40 0.40
N GLY A 188 19.90 -16.58 -0.88
CA GLY A 188 19.28 -17.82 -1.38
C GLY A 188 17.85 -18.05 -0.87
N LEU A 189 17.25 -17.02 -0.26
CA LEU A 189 15.85 -17.00 0.12
C LEU A 189 15.00 -16.57 -1.08
N PRO A 190 13.70 -16.88 -1.09
CA PRO A 190 12.77 -16.37 -2.08
C PRO A 190 12.94 -14.88 -2.35
#